data_AF-A0A1E5VV51-F1
#
_entry.id   AF-A0A1E5VV51-F1
#
_cell.length_a   1.000
_cell.length_b   1.000
_cell.length_c   1.000
_cell.angle_alpha   90.00
_cell.angle_beta   90.00
_cell.angle_gamma   90.00
#
_symmetry.space_group_name_H-M   'P 1'
#
loop_
_entity.id
_entity.type
_entity.pdbx_description
1 polymer ?
#
loop_
_entity_poly.entity_id
_entity_poly.type
_entity_poly.pdbx_seq_one_letter_code
_entity_poly.pdbx_strand_id
1 'polypeptide(L)' 'LQFVNHAIRDGVNVKGYFTWTFMDCFEWGDGYLDRFGLVFVDRLNGLKRYVP' A
#
# COMPACT_ATOMS: atom_id res chain seq x y z
N LEU A 1 -5.17 3.09 -10.62
CA LEU A 1 -6.42 2.31 -10.84
C LEU A 1 -7.04 2.44 -12.24
N GLN A 2 -6.60 3.38 -13.08
CA GLN A 2 -7.15 3.56 -14.44
C GLN A 2 -7.06 2.29 -15.32
N PHE A 3 -5.93 1.57 -15.28
CA PHE A 3 -5.76 0.33 -16.04
C PHE A 3 -6.65 -0.83 -15.55
N VAL A 4 -6.84 -0.96 -14.23
CA VAL A 4 -7.80 -1.93 -13.66
C VAL A 4 -9.21 -1.62 -14.16
N ASN A 5 -9.59 -0.34 -14.19
CA ASN A 5 -10.88 0.10 -14.72
C ASN A 5 -11.01 -0.19 -16.24
N HIS A 6 -9.94 0.01 -17.01
CA HIS A 6 -9.93 -0.32 -18.44
C HIS A 6 -10.15 -1.82 -18.67
N ALA A 7 -9.45 -2.69 -17.92
CA ALA A 7 -9.65 -4.13 -18.02
C ALA A 7 -11.10 -4.56 -17.69
N ILE A 8 -11.74 -3.91 -16.72
CA ILE A 8 -13.17 -4.13 -16.41
C ILE A 8 -14.04 -3.76 -17.61
N ARG A 9 -13.75 -2.64 -18.28
CA ARG A 9 -14.49 -2.19 -19.49
C ARG A 9 -14.29 -3.13 -20.67
N ASP A 10 -13.15 -3.79 -20.76
CA ASP A 10 -12.84 -4.81 -21.77
C ASP A 10 -13.49 -6.18 -21.45
N GLY A 11 -14.27 -6.28 -20.36
CA GLY A 11 -15.04 -7.48 -20.00
C GLY A 11 -14.35 -8.40 -19.00
N VAL A 12 -13.19 -8.03 -18.44
CA VAL A 12 -12.52 -8.82 -17.39
C VAL A 12 -13.31 -8.75 -16.08
N ASN A 13 -13.60 -9.91 -15.50
CA ASN A 13 -14.36 -10.05 -14.26
C ASN A 13 -13.52 -9.77 -13.00
N VAL A 14 -13.05 -8.53 -12.83
CA VAL A 14 -12.29 -8.11 -11.65
C VAL A 14 -13.20 -8.01 -10.43
N LYS A 15 -12.83 -8.66 -9.32
CA LYS A 15 -13.63 -8.69 -8.08
C LYS A 15 -13.16 -7.73 -6.99
N GLY A 16 -11.95 -7.20 -7.11
CA GLY A 16 -11.39 -6.26 -6.15
C GLY A 16 -9.96 -5.88 -6.50
N TYR A 17 -9.45 -4.89 -5.78
CA TYR A 17 -8.07 -4.45 -5.83
C TYR A 17 -7.60 -4.20 -4.39
N PHE A 18 -6.46 -4.77 -4.04
CA PHE A 18 -5.81 -4.54 -2.76
C PHE A 18 -4.50 -3.81 -3.00
N THR A 19 -4.32 -2.70 -2.31
CA THR A 19 -3.07 -1.94 -2.34
C THR A 19 -2.04 -2.56 -1.41
N TRP A 20 -0.79 -2.57 -1.84
CA TRP A 20 0.36 -2.88 -1.00
C TRP A 20 1.02 -1.55 -0.61
N THR A 21 1.09 -1.15 0.65
CA THR A 21 0.52 -1.78 1.87
C THR A 21 -0.46 -0.84 2.55
N PHE A 22 -1.19 -1.40 3.52
CA PHE A 22 -1.97 -0.57 4.43
C PHE A 22 -1.09 0.40 5.24
N MET A 23 0.05 -0.06 5.75
CA MET A 23 0.96 0.73 6.61
C MET A 23 2.41 0.40 6.31
N ASP A 24 3.32 1.34 6.63
CA ASP A 24 4.75 1.10 6.48
C ASP A 24 5.18 -0.10 7.32
N CYS A 25 5.95 -1.00 6.72
CA CYS A 25 6.40 -2.24 7.33
C CYS A 25 7.87 -2.54 7.00
N PHE A 26 8.32 -3.73 7.38
CA PHE A 26 9.62 -4.24 6.99
C PHE A 26 9.57 -4.73 5.54
N GLU A 27 10.52 -4.29 4.73
CA GLU A 27 10.65 -4.59 3.31
C GLU A 27 11.98 -5.26 3.02
N TRP A 28 12.09 -6.53 3.43
CA TRP A 28 13.14 -7.46 3.04
C TRP A 28 14.57 -6.88 3.11
N GLY A 29 15.26 -6.77 1.98
CA GLY A 29 16.65 -6.29 1.90
C GLY A 29 16.81 -4.82 2.29
N ASP A 30 15.75 -4.01 2.11
CA ASP A 30 15.74 -2.57 2.40
C ASP A 30 15.36 -2.28 3.86
N GLY A 31 15.03 -3.33 4.62
CA GLY A 31 14.71 -3.23 6.03
C GLY A 31 13.51 -2.33 6.27
N TYR A 32 13.71 -1.19 6.92
CA TYR A 32 12.61 -0.23 7.17
C TYR A 32 12.84 1.12 6.48
N LEU A 33 13.78 1.19 5.53
CA LEU A 33 14.13 2.44 4.86
C LEU A 33 13.02 2.89 3.91
N ASP A 34 12.45 1.93 3.18
CA ASP A 34 11.38 2.19 2.23
C ASP A 34 10.01 2.33 2.90
N ARG A 35 9.15 3.10 2.25
CA ARG A 35 7.81 3.45 2.73
C ARG A 35 6.78 3.28 1.62
N PHE A 36 6.04 2.18 1.67
CA PHE A 36 4.96 1.86 0.72
C PHE A 36 3.57 2.00 1.33
N GLY A 37 3.47 2.20 2.64
CA GLY A 37 2.20 2.22 3.35
C GLY A 37 1.38 3.46 3.05
N LEU A 38 0.07 3.28 2.94
CA LEU A 38 -0.88 4.40 3.00
C LEU A 38 -0.83 5.11 4.37
N VAL A 39 -0.50 4.37 5.43
CA VAL A 39 -0.36 4.86 6.80
C VAL A 39 1.11 4.94 7.18
N PHE A 40 1.57 6.12 7.55
CA PHE A 40 2.92 6.33 8.05
C PHE A 40 3.10 5.70 9.44
N VAL A 41 4.21 5.01 9.66
CA VAL A 41 4.60 4.45 10.97
C VAL A 41 5.85 5.14 11.49
N ASP A 42 5.69 5.95 12.54
CA ASP A 42 6.79 6.62 13.20
C ASP A 42 7.49 5.67 14.18
N ARG A 43 8.60 5.10 13.73
CA ARG A 43 9.39 4.16 14.51
C ARG A 43 10.20 4.79 15.64
N LEU A 44 10.39 6.10 15.62
CA LEU A 44 11.12 6.83 16.67
C LEU A 44 10.19 7.30 17.78
N ASN A 45 8.88 7.34 17.52
CA ASN A 45 7.85 7.75 18.48
C ASN A 45 6.88 6.59 18.76
N GLY A 46 7.41 5.47 19.28
CA GLY A 46 6.59 4.37 19.78
C GLY A 46 5.68 3.72 18.73
N LEU A 47 6.10 3.69 17.45
CA LEU A 47 5.33 3.13 16.33
C LEU A 47 3.98 3.84 16.11
N LYS A 48 3.88 5.14 16.40
CA LYS A 48 2.64 5.89 16.19
C LYS A 48 2.26 5.92 14.71
N ARG A 49 0.96 5.79 14.41
CA ARG A 49 0.43 5.78 13.04
C ARG A 49 -0.16 7.14 12.68
N TYR A 50 0.12 7.59 11.47
CA TYR A 50 -0.44 8.82 10.92
C TYR A 50 -1.11 8.50 9.60
N VAL A 51 -2.39 8.84 9.52
CA VAL A 51 -3.20 8.77 8.30
C VAL A 51 -3.15 10.16 7.66
N PRO A 52 -3.05 10.26 6.32
CA PRO A 52 -3.16 11.52 5.59
C PRO A 52 -4.41 12.34 5.94
#